data_AF-A0A9D4FT84-F1
#
_entry.id   AF-A0A9D4FT84-F1
#
_cell.length_a   1.000
_cell.length_b   1.000
_cell.length_c   1.000
_cell.angle_alpha   90.00
_cell.angle_beta   90.00
_cell.angle_gamma   90.00
#
_symmetry.space_group_name_H-M   'P 1'
#
loop_
_entity.id
_entity.type
_entity.pdbx_description
1 polymer ?
#
loop_
_entity_poly.entity_id
_entity_poly.type
_entity_poly.pdbx_seq_one_letter_code
_entity_poly.pdbx_strand_id
1 'polypeptide(L)'
;MPEFVPMVWSMHNNNVSRWIHIPSNSKYVLVFNEPDHRDQANMTPQEAADYWPLIEQAAVGIPLVAPAPGAQNFHWLDTFLYLYHNCRIFFFFFFFFKVLTILVDQPSCSTRQAF
;
A
#
# COMPACT_ATOMS: atom_id res chain seq x y z
N MET A 1 20.57 14.98 1.15
CA MET A 1 20.73 13.64 0.54
C MET A 1 19.34 13.21 0.06
N PRO A 2 19.22 12.46 -1.05
CA PRO A 2 17.91 11.96 -1.49
C PRO A 2 17.28 11.12 -0.37
N GLU A 3 15.97 11.30 -0.15
CA GLU A 3 15.20 10.55 0.84
C GLU A 3 14.97 9.13 0.32
N PHE A 4 15.27 8.11 1.13
CA PHE A 4 15.01 6.72 0.79
C PHE A 4 13.60 6.34 1.25
N VAL A 5 12.77 5.87 0.31
CA VAL A 5 11.43 5.39 0.57
C VAL A 5 11.38 3.92 0.15
N PRO A 6 11.19 2.97 1.10
CA PRO A 6 11.08 1.56 0.75
C PRO A 6 9.78 1.29 0.00
N MET A 7 9.83 0.32 -0.92
CA MET A 7 8.67 -0.16 -1.66
C MET A 7 8.57 -1.68 -1.61
N VAL A 8 7.39 -2.19 -1.25
CA VAL A 8 7.01 -3.59 -1.42
C VAL A 8 6.44 -3.75 -2.82
N TRP A 9 7.28 -4.14 -3.77
CA TRP A 9 6.91 -4.12 -5.20
C TRP A 9 5.84 -5.16 -5.56
N SER A 10 5.94 -6.40 -5.07
CA SER A 10 5.00 -7.51 -5.31
C SER A 10 5.17 -8.60 -4.23
N MET A 11 4.15 -9.46 -4.06
CA MET A 11 4.20 -10.64 -3.18
C MET A 11 4.40 -11.96 -3.93
N HIS A 12 4.40 -11.94 -5.28
CA HIS A 12 4.53 -13.13 -6.10
C HIS A 12 5.96 -13.65 -6.25
N ASN A 13 6.94 -12.94 -5.69
CA ASN A 13 8.32 -13.42 -5.63
C ASN A 13 8.52 -14.32 -4.40
N ASN A 14 9.29 -15.39 -4.58
CA ASN A 14 9.40 -16.55 -3.69
C ASN A 14 10.09 -16.25 -2.34
N ASN A 15 10.30 -14.97 -2.03
CA ASN A 15 10.88 -14.49 -0.79
C ASN A 15 10.18 -13.21 -0.35
N VAL A 16 8.89 -13.31 -0.02
CA VAL A 16 8.15 -12.26 0.70
C VAL A 16 8.98 -11.69 1.87
N SER A 17 9.72 -12.55 2.57
CA SER A 17 10.65 -12.18 3.66
C SER A 17 11.90 -11.40 3.22
N ARG A 18 12.35 -11.48 1.96
CA ARG A 18 13.48 -10.67 1.45
C ARG A 18 13.06 -9.28 1.01
N TRP A 19 11.82 -9.12 0.53
CA TRP A 19 11.35 -7.84 0.02
C TRP A 19 10.70 -6.96 1.08
N ILE A 20 10.23 -7.57 2.17
CA ILE A 20 9.77 -6.84 3.34
C ILE A 20 10.97 -6.57 4.27
N HIS A 21 11.92 -5.76 3.78
CA HIS A 21 12.87 -5.08 4.66
C HIS A 21 12.51 -3.60 4.69
N ILE A 22 11.75 -3.21 5.72
CA ILE A 22 11.33 -1.84 5.93
C ILE A 22 12.24 -1.25 7.02
N PRO A 23 13.14 -0.31 6.68
CA PRO A 23 13.96 0.37 7.68
C PRO A 23 13.07 1.05 8.73
N SER A 24 13.42 0.93 10.00
CA SER A 24 12.63 1.49 11.11
C SER A 24 12.53 3.02 11.09
N ASN A 25 13.42 3.71 10.37
CA ASN A 25 13.41 5.16 10.17
C ASN A 25 12.62 5.61 8.93
N SER A 26 11.91 4.71 8.25
CA SER A 26 11.10 5.05 7.09
C SER A 26 9.87 5.86 7.52
N LYS A 27 9.61 6.98 6.85
CA LYS A 27 8.41 7.79 7.13
C LYS A 27 7.13 7.22 6.52
N TYR A 28 7.25 6.46 5.44
CA TYR A 28 6.16 5.79 4.74
C TYR A 28 6.73 4.64 3.90
N VAL A 29 5.87 3.69 3.52
CA VAL A 29 6.22 2.55 2.67
C VAL A 29 5.27 2.50 1.48
N LEU A 30 5.81 2.40 0.27
CA LEU A 30 5.02 2.18 -0.94
C LEU A 30 4.64 0.71 -1.06
N VAL A 31 3.37 0.40 -1.32
CA VAL A 31 2.90 -0.98 -1.47
C VAL A 31 2.40 -1.17 -2.90
N PHE A 32 2.82 -2.27 -3.54
CA PHE A 32 2.49 -2.77 -4.87
C PHE A 32 2.59 -1.79 -6.04
N ASN A 33 3.55 -2.05 -6.93
CA ASN A 33 3.77 -1.26 -8.13
C ASN A 33 2.95 -1.79 -9.31
N GLU A 34 2.06 -0.97 -9.86
CA GLU A 34 1.22 -1.31 -11.03
C GLU A 34 0.67 -2.75 -10.95
N PRO A 35 -0.06 -3.11 -9.87
CA PRO A 35 -0.59 -4.46 -9.68
C PRO A 35 -1.47 -4.94 -10.83
N ASP A 36 -2.13 -4.04 -11.55
CA ASP A 36 -2.95 -4.36 -12.72
C ASP A 36 -2.16 -4.68 -13.99
N HIS A 37 -0.83 -4.52 -14.00
CA HIS A 37 0.03 -4.80 -15.14
C HIS A 37 0.78 -6.14 -14.99
N ARG A 38 0.75 -6.96 -16.06
CA ARG A 38 1.37 -8.30 -16.08
C ARG A 38 2.90 -8.28 -15.95
N ASP A 39 3.54 -7.24 -16.47
CA ASP A 39 5.00 -7.09 -16.45
C ASP A 39 5.51 -6.38 -15.16
N GLN A 40 4.59 -6.11 -14.23
CA GLN A 40 4.86 -5.38 -12.98
C GLN A 40 4.53 -6.28 -11.78
N ALA A 41 3.80 -5.79 -10.78
CA ALA A 41 3.46 -6.62 -9.64
C ALA A 41 2.48 -7.76 -9.99
N ASN A 42 1.63 -7.54 -11.01
CA ASN A 42 0.69 -8.53 -11.56
C ASN A 42 -0.14 -9.21 -10.46
N MET A 43 -0.94 -8.41 -9.75
CA MET A 43 -1.79 -8.82 -8.64
C MET A 43 -3.22 -8.33 -8.84
N THR A 44 -4.18 -9.19 -8.54
CA THR A 44 -5.58 -8.82 -8.46
C THR A 44 -5.86 -7.98 -7.19
N PRO A 45 -6.96 -7.21 -7.15
CA PRO A 45 -7.35 -6.49 -5.94
C PRO A 45 -7.53 -7.41 -4.72
N GLN A 46 -8.05 -8.64 -4.95
CA GLN A 46 -8.23 -9.65 -3.90
C GLN A 46 -6.89 -10.13 -3.35
N GLU A 47 -5.95 -10.49 -4.21
CA GLU A 47 -4.61 -10.91 -3.75
C GLU A 47 -3.92 -9.78 -2.97
N ALA A 48 -4.03 -8.54 -3.44
CA ALA A 48 -3.49 -7.39 -2.72
C ALA A 48 -4.12 -7.21 -1.33
N ALA A 49 -5.44 -7.37 -1.21
CA ALA A 49 -6.16 -7.33 0.05
C ALA A 49 -5.75 -8.47 0.99
N ASP A 50 -5.58 -9.69 0.47
CA ASP A 50 -5.19 -10.87 1.24
C ASP A 50 -3.77 -10.74 1.82
N TYR A 51 -2.86 -10.09 1.08
CA TYR A 51 -1.48 -9.86 1.52
C TYR A 51 -1.30 -8.64 2.42
N TRP A 52 -2.24 -7.69 2.41
CA TRP A 52 -2.11 -6.43 3.16
C TRP A 52 -1.83 -6.61 4.66
N PRO A 53 -2.47 -7.54 5.41
CA PRO A 53 -2.19 -7.76 6.82
C PRO A 53 -0.73 -8.13 7.12
N LEU A 54 -0.06 -8.85 6.22
CA LEU A 54 1.34 -9.23 6.40
C LEU A 54 2.26 -8.00 6.29
N ILE A 55 1.90 -7.05 5.44
CA ILE A 55 2.65 -5.80 5.26
C ILE A 55 2.43 -4.89 6.47
N GLU A 56 1.22 -4.81 7.00
CA GLU A 56 0.95 -4.08 8.24
C GLU A 56 1.74 -4.60 9.44
N GLN A 57 1.90 -5.93 9.54
CA GLN A 57 2.69 -6.56 10.58
C GLN A 57 4.19 -6.29 10.44
N ALA A 58 4.67 -6.03 9.23
CA ALA A 58 6.06 -5.71 8.99
C ALA A 58 6.39 -4.21 9.07
N ALA A 59 5.39 -3.36 8.82
CA ALA A 59 5.49 -1.91 8.85
C ALA A 59 4.90 -1.30 10.13
N VAL A 60 4.98 -2.01 11.26
CA VAL A 60 4.34 -1.56 12.52
C VAL A 60 4.86 -0.18 12.90
N GLY A 61 3.94 0.79 12.98
CA GLY A 61 4.27 2.18 13.33
C GLY A 61 4.72 3.04 12.14
N ILE A 62 4.74 2.48 10.92
CA ILE A 62 5.07 3.19 9.70
C ILE A 62 3.81 3.27 8.81
N PRO A 63 3.42 4.47 8.35
CA PRO A 63 2.34 4.64 7.39
C PRO A 63 2.53 3.83 6.10
N LEU A 64 1.53 3.04 5.71
CA LEU A 64 1.51 2.29 4.45
C LEU A 64 0.78 3.06 3.36
N VAL A 65 1.40 3.18 2.21
CA VAL A 65 0.81 3.79 1.01
C VAL A 65 0.11 2.74 0.17
N ALA A 66 -1.12 3.03 -0.25
CA ALA A 66 -1.96 2.18 -1.08
C ALA A 66 -1.29 1.72 -2.39
N PRO A 67 -1.78 0.62 -2.99
CA PRO A 67 -1.33 0.15 -4.30
C PRO A 67 -1.43 1.23 -5.37
N ALA A 68 -0.44 1.26 -6.26
CA ALA A 68 -0.36 2.23 -7.36
C ALA A 68 -0.65 1.55 -8.70
N PRO A 69 -1.92 1.30 -9.07
CA PRO A 69 -2.27 0.73 -10.36
C PRO A 69 -1.94 1.69 -11.51
N GLY A 70 -1.59 1.13 -12.66
CA GLY A 70 -1.23 1.85 -13.87
C GLY A 70 -2.41 2.66 -14.43
N ALA A 71 -2.07 3.70 -15.21
CA ALA A 71 -3.02 4.47 -16.03
C ALA A 71 -4.30 4.95 -15.31
N GLN A 72 -4.24 5.23 -14.01
CA GLN A 72 -5.41 5.63 -13.20
C GLN A 72 -6.54 4.60 -13.21
N ASN A 73 -6.21 3.31 -13.10
CA ASN A 73 -7.20 2.26 -12.94
C ASN A 73 -7.88 2.33 -11.55
N PHE A 74 -8.76 3.31 -11.41
CA PHE A 74 -9.52 3.58 -10.19
C PHE A 74 -10.42 2.41 -9.80
N HIS A 75 -10.89 1.62 -10.78
CA HIS A 75 -11.72 0.45 -10.51
C HIS A 75 -10.96 -0.62 -9.72
N TRP A 76 -9.69 -0.87 -10.08
CA TRP A 76 -8.83 -1.80 -9.32
C TRP A 76 -8.69 -1.31 -7.87
N LEU A 77 -8.44 -0.01 -7.70
CA LEU A 77 -8.28 0.60 -6.38
C LEU A 77 -9.57 0.54 -5.56
N ASP A 78 -10.70 0.97 -6.12
CA ASP A 78 -12.02 0.93 -5.46
C ASP A 78 -12.36 -0.50 -5.01
N THR A 79 -12.07 -1.50 -5.86
CA THR A 79 -12.26 -2.91 -5.52
C THR A 79 -11.35 -3.33 -4.36
N PHE A 80 -10.07 -2.95 -4.39
CA PHE A 80 -9.15 -3.22 -3.29
C PHE A 80 -9.66 -2.61 -1.97
N LEU A 81 -10.17 -1.38 -1.99
CA LEU A 81 -10.71 -0.72 -0.80
C LEU A 81 -12.01 -1.32 -0.30
N TYR A 82 -12.85 -1.78 -1.22
CA TYR A 82 -14.05 -2.52 -0.87
C TYR A 82 -13.69 -3.83 -0.15
N LEU A 83 -12.70 -4.57 -0.68
CA LEU A 83 -12.23 -5.83 -0.13
C LEU A 83 -11.46 -5.66 1.18
N TYR A 84 -10.68 -4.59 1.31
CA TYR A 84 -9.84 -4.29 2.46
C TYR A 84 -10.27 -3.00 3.15
N HIS A 85 -11.35 -3.08 3.92
CA HIS A 85 -11.94 -1.96 4.66
C HIS A 85 -11.30 -1.69 6.04
N ASN A 86 -10.04 -2.11 6.26
CA ASN A 86 -9.32 -1.87 7.51
C ASN A 86 -8.63 -0.49 7.53
N CYS A 87 -8.53 0.08 8.73
CA CYS A 87 -8.32 1.49 9.03
C CYS A 87 -6.89 2.04 8.83
N ARG A 88 -6.02 1.31 8.14
CA ARG A 88 -4.57 1.58 8.12
C ARG A 88 -4.00 1.73 6.71
N ILE A 89 -4.84 2.12 5.75
CA ILE A 89 -4.39 2.48 4.41
C ILE A 89 -4.21 4.00 4.33
N PHE A 90 -2.97 4.45 4.09
CA PHE A 90 -2.71 5.81 3.63
C PHE A 90 -2.67 5.81 2.11
N PHE A 91 -3.19 6.84 1.46
CA PHE A 91 -3.14 6.95 0.00
C PHE A 91 -2.15 8.02 -0.40
N PHE A 92 -1.22 7.64 -1.26
CA PHE A 92 -0.46 8.58 -2.07
C PHE A 92 -0.65 8.15 -3.51
N PHE A 93 -1.44 8.92 -4.24
CA PHE A 93 -1.58 8.73 -5.68
C PHE A 93 -0.35 9.33 -6.36
N PHE A 94 0.40 8.54 -7.12
CA PHE A 94 1.45 9.05 -7.99
C PHE A 94 1.21 8.58 -9.42
N PHE A 95 0.75 9.50 -10.27
CA PHE A 95 1.23 9.61 -11.65
C PHE A 95 1.02 11.07 -12.09
N PHE A 96 2.13 11.77 -12.35
CA PHE A 96 2.28 13.19 -12.71
C PHE A 96 1.91 14.24 -11.62
N PHE A 97 2.91 14.61 -10.81
CA PHE A 97 3.08 15.94 -10.17
C PHE A 97 1.96 16.51 -9.27
N LYS A 98 1.24 15.71 -8.48
CA LYS A 98 0.50 16.26 -7.34
C LYS A 98 0.29 15.25 -6.23
N VAL A 99 0.77 15.58 -5.03
CA VAL A 99 0.48 14.82 -3.81
C VAL A 99 -0.87 15.30 -3.28
N LEU A 100 -1.84 14.39 -3.23
CA LEU A 100 -3.09 14.58 -2.51
C LEU A 100 -3.16 13.51 -1.44
N THR A 101 -2.90 13.89 -0.19
CA THR A 101 -3.10 13.02 0.97
C THR A 101 -4.60 12.94 1.23
N ILE A 102 -5.20 11.79 0.94
CA ILE A 102 -6.55 11.47 1.40
C ILE A 102 -6.39 10.46 2.52
N LEU A 103 -6.62 10.92 3.76
CA LEU A 103 -6.91 10.02 4.86
C LEU A 103 -8.34 9.53 4.61
N VAL A 104 -8.47 8.28 4.21
CA VAL A 104 -9.79 7.65 4.13
C VAL A 104 -10.14 7.20 5.54
N ASP A 105 -10.71 8.12 6.32
CA ASP A 105 -11.31 7.81 7.62
C ASP A 105 -12.70 7.20 7.36
N GLN A 106 -12.75 5.88 7.15
CA GLN A 106 -14.01 5.18 6.96
C GLN A 106 -14.79 5.13 8.30
N PRO A 107 -16.10 5.40 8.33
CA PRO A 107 -16.88 5.48 9.58
C PRO A 107 -17.00 4.16 10.36
N SER A 108 -16.59 3.02 9.79
CA SER A 108 -16.43 1.74 10.50
C SER A 108 -15.16 1.68 11.36
N CYS A 109 -14.23 2.61 11.16
CA CYS A 109 -13.00 2.76 11.91
C CYS A 109 -13.25 3.62 13.14
N SER A 110 -13.82 3.02 14.18
CA SER A 110 -13.83 3.68 15.49
C SER A 110 -12.38 3.84 15.96
N THR A 111 -11.93 5.08 15.97
CA THR A 111 -11.02 5.67 16.96
C THR A 111 -10.36 4.66 17.91
N ARG A 112 -9.19 4.15 17.51
CA ARG A 112 -8.14 3.89 18.50
C ARG A 112 -7.14 5.03 18.43
N GLN A 113 -7.33 5.97 19.35
CA GLN A 113 -6.24 6.78 19.88
C GLN A 113 -4.98 5.92 20.03
N ALA A 114 -3.86 6.42 19.55
CA ALA A 114 -2.56 6.09 20.09
C ALA A 114 -1.81 7.41 20.26
N PHE A 115 -1.34 7.61 21.49
CA PHE A 115 -0.71 8.79 22.07
C PHE A 115 0.56 9.23 21.34
#